data_AF-A0A7J6L6G4-F1
#
_entry.id   AF-A0A7J6L6G4-F1
#
_cell.length_a   1.000
_cell.length_b   1.000
_cell.length_c   1.000
_cell.angle_alpha   90.00
_cell.angle_beta   90.00
_cell.angle_gamma   90.00
#
_symmetry.space_group_name_H-M   'P 1'
#
loop_
_entity.id
_entity.type
_entity.pdbx_description
1 polymer ?
#
loop_
_entity_poly.entity_id
_entity_poly.type
_entity_poly.pdbx_seq_one_letter_code
_entity_poly.pdbx_strand_id
1 'polypeptide(L)'
;MSSEPPALDNSVDGGGHRTLREGRMVAGHHPDGEASRLTRRESARQSRKRKKMYLETLEDKVQKLSFEVNRMKEYAATGLSLESLDQETRNNVNQLRTALASDTTPSVELFSLVGTLLVRLGSNGVERRVGIEKDLEQLPELFISPVNMLLFWLNERRIGPFSYGSESGPASRAPPDPDSEATKANDSHAQDVKKNWKELEEQLDLTDEQKTQLQQIEEMIDQEKQQTLSCLRAIEHMKRALSIRAYSMQKCVENLRGMLSPAQAARVVLWLYDQASAKDEMEQIEQELFPGVTMASSANSATQQSIHREQTMQSARDNMLSMNDSDSPPGEELEEESGSSHSDVAQFGTF
;
A
#
# COMPACT_ATOMS: atom_id res chain seq x y z
N MET A 1 -46.60 -12.11 14.37
CA MET A 1 -46.09 -10.89 15.02
C MET A 1 -44.94 -10.42 14.13
N SER A 2 -45.19 -9.73 13.00
CA SER A 2 -45.42 -8.27 12.90
C SER A 2 -44.34 -7.52 13.69
N SER A 3 -43.38 -6.79 13.10
CA SER A 3 -43.56 -5.78 12.05
C SER A 3 -42.21 -5.42 11.40
N GLU A 4 -42.16 -5.38 10.06
CA GLU A 4 -41.25 -4.51 9.29
C GLU A 4 -41.99 -3.20 8.94
N PRO A 5 -41.28 -2.06 8.85
CA PRO A 5 -41.87 -0.78 8.43
C PRO A 5 -41.83 -0.63 6.90
N PRO A 6 -42.90 -0.11 6.25
CA PRO A 6 -42.90 0.09 4.82
C PRO A 6 -42.41 1.48 4.40
N ALA A 7 -41.80 1.48 3.21
CA ALA A 7 -41.46 2.63 2.41
C ALA A 7 -42.70 3.45 2.00
N LEU A 8 -42.58 4.77 1.98
CA LEU A 8 -43.57 5.67 1.43
C LEU A 8 -43.27 5.95 -0.05
N ASP A 9 -44.10 5.35 -0.89
CA ASP A 9 -44.24 5.61 -2.31
C ASP A 9 -45.09 6.87 -2.55
N ASN A 10 -44.67 7.66 -3.54
CA ASN A 10 -45.23 8.94 -3.91
C ASN A 10 -45.99 8.78 -5.23
N SER A 11 -47.32 8.84 -5.21
CA SER A 11 -48.10 9.07 -6.44
C SER A 11 -49.49 9.67 -6.16
N VAL A 12 -49.67 10.89 -6.67
CA VAL A 12 -50.77 11.40 -7.52
C VAL A 12 -52.20 10.93 -7.25
N ASP A 13 -53.09 11.87 -6.94
CA ASP A 13 -54.28 12.38 -7.71
C ASP A 13 -55.22 13.08 -6.69
N GLY A 14 -55.85 14.24 -6.91
CA GLY A 14 -56.81 14.55 -7.95
C GLY A 14 -58.16 14.92 -7.30
N GLY A 15 -58.70 16.11 -7.61
CA GLY A 15 -60.06 16.56 -7.20
C GLY A 15 -60.05 17.65 -6.12
N GLY A 16 -60.59 18.87 -6.31
CA GLY A 16 -61.67 19.30 -7.17
C GLY A 16 -62.90 19.61 -6.32
N HIS A 17 -63.00 20.79 -5.71
CA HIS A 17 -64.29 21.33 -5.25
C HIS A 17 -64.33 22.86 -5.35
N ARG A 18 -65.15 23.31 -6.30
CA ARG A 18 -65.71 24.67 -6.37
C ARG A 18 -66.69 24.86 -5.21
N THR A 19 -66.56 25.97 -4.51
CA THR A 19 -67.71 26.65 -3.89
C THR A 19 -67.69 28.12 -4.27
N LEU A 20 -68.68 28.50 -5.07
CA LEU A 20 -69.08 29.87 -5.34
C LEU A 20 -69.49 30.53 -4.03
N ARG A 21 -68.93 31.72 -3.75
CA ARG A 21 -69.58 32.70 -2.89
C ARG A 21 -69.39 34.08 -3.50
N GLU A 22 -70.42 34.54 -4.19
CA GLU A 22 -70.60 35.92 -4.58
C GLU A 22 -70.74 36.80 -3.33
N GLY A 23 -70.05 37.93 -3.35
CA GLY A 23 -69.99 38.91 -2.27
C GLY A 23 -69.43 40.23 -2.76
N ARG A 24 -70.16 40.84 -3.70
CA ARG A 24 -70.29 42.27 -4.04
C ARG A 24 -69.26 43.26 -3.45
N MET A 25 -68.49 43.84 -4.37
CA MET A 25 -68.00 45.23 -4.48
C MET A 25 -67.54 45.98 -3.21
N VAL A 26 -66.23 46.26 -3.15
CA VAL A 26 -65.73 47.63 -2.95
C VAL A 26 -64.57 47.86 -3.91
N ALA A 27 -64.83 48.61 -4.97
CA ALA A 27 -63.81 49.18 -5.83
C ALA A 27 -63.08 50.28 -5.05
N GLY A 28 -62.03 49.90 -4.33
CA GLY A 28 -60.99 50.80 -3.89
C GLY A 28 -59.87 50.75 -4.93
N HIS A 29 -59.84 51.71 -5.85
CA HIS A 29 -58.73 51.90 -6.77
C HIS A 29 -57.53 52.44 -5.96
N HIS A 30 -56.83 51.54 -5.27
CA HIS A 30 -55.55 51.83 -4.63
C HIS A 30 -54.44 51.61 -5.67
N PRO A 31 -53.68 52.65 -6.05
CA PRO A 31 -52.53 52.49 -6.95
C PRO A 31 -51.43 51.57 -6.36
N ASP A 32 -51.52 51.22 -5.08
CA ASP A 32 -50.59 50.32 -4.39
C ASP A 32 -50.71 48.83 -4.78
N GLY A 33 -51.85 48.40 -5.33
CA GLY A 33 -52.06 46.98 -5.67
C GLY A 33 -51.19 46.50 -6.85
N GLU A 34 -51.04 47.36 -7.86
CA GLU A 34 -50.14 47.08 -8.99
C GLU A 34 -48.67 47.22 -8.60
N ALA A 35 -48.32 48.22 -7.79
CA ALA A 35 -46.98 48.38 -7.24
C ALA A 35 -46.57 47.18 -6.35
N SER A 36 -47.50 46.65 -5.53
CA SER A 36 -47.28 45.47 -4.70
C SER A 36 -47.15 44.17 -5.53
N ARG A 37 -47.88 44.06 -6.65
CA ARG A 37 -47.75 42.93 -7.59
C ARG A 37 -46.43 42.98 -8.37
N LEU A 38 -46.01 44.16 -8.80
CA LEU A 38 -44.73 44.38 -9.48
C LEU A 38 -43.55 44.07 -8.56
N THR A 39 -43.57 44.55 -7.31
CA THR A 39 -42.53 44.26 -6.32
C THR A 39 -42.44 42.77 -5.95
N ARG A 40 -43.57 42.06 -5.85
CA ARG A 40 -43.56 40.58 -5.68
C ARG A 40 -43.02 39.85 -6.90
N ARG A 41 -43.29 40.33 -8.12
CA ARG A 41 -42.70 39.78 -9.34
C ARG A 41 -41.18 40.01 -9.37
N GLU A 42 -40.74 41.20 -8.99
CA GLU A 42 -39.32 41.57 -8.96
C GLU A 42 -38.57 40.77 -7.88
N SER A 43 -39.16 40.57 -6.69
CA SER A 43 -38.56 39.74 -5.64
C SER A 43 -38.48 38.27 -6.03
N ALA A 44 -39.49 37.73 -6.73
CA ALA A 44 -39.45 36.38 -7.29
C ALA A 44 -38.37 36.23 -8.37
N ARG A 45 -38.20 37.23 -9.24
CA ARG A 45 -37.12 37.27 -10.25
C ARG A 45 -35.74 37.31 -9.59
N GLN A 46 -35.54 38.17 -8.59
CA GLN A 46 -34.28 38.24 -7.85
C GLN A 46 -34.00 36.95 -7.06
N SER A 47 -35.03 36.32 -6.49
CA SER A 47 -34.90 35.02 -5.82
C SER A 47 -34.44 33.94 -6.81
N ARG A 48 -35.05 33.87 -8.00
CA ARG A 48 -34.61 32.96 -9.08
C ARG A 48 -33.17 33.26 -9.51
N LYS A 49 -32.80 34.53 -9.65
CA LYS A 49 -31.43 34.95 -10.00
C LYS A 49 -30.41 34.52 -8.95
N ARG A 50 -30.71 34.70 -7.66
CA ARG A 50 -29.84 34.25 -6.55
C ARG A 50 -29.70 32.73 -6.51
N LYS A 51 -30.80 32.00 -6.68
CA LYS A 51 -30.76 30.53 -6.75
C LYS A 51 -29.94 30.03 -7.94
N LYS A 52 -30.07 30.68 -9.11
CA LYS A 52 -29.27 30.38 -10.28
C LYS A 52 -27.77 30.57 -10.02
N MET A 53 -27.37 31.72 -9.47
CA MET A 53 -25.96 31.96 -9.13
C MET A 53 -25.42 30.96 -8.10
N TYR A 54 -26.24 30.58 -7.11
CA TYR A 54 -25.85 29.59 -6.11
C TYR A 54 -25.67 28.19 -6.71
N LEU A 55 -26.54 27.81 -7.65
CA LEU A 55 -26.41 26.57 -8.42
C LEU A 55 -25.14 26.59 -9.28
N GLU A 56 -24.87 27.66 -10.03
CA GLU A 56 -23.62 27.80 -10.80
C GLU A 56 -22.39 27.70 -9.89
N THR A 57 -22.41 28.34 -8.71
CA THR A 57 -21.29 28.25 -7.75
C THR A 57 -21.11 26.82 -7.21
N LEU A 58 -22.21 26.09 -6.99
CA LEU A 58 -22.15 24.70 -6.56
C LEU A 58 -21.66 23.79 -7.68
N GLU A 59 -22.11 24.00 -8.91
CA GLU A 59 -21.65 23.28 -10.10
C GLU A 59 -20.14 23.49 -10.28
N ASP A 60 -19.63 24.72 -10.21
CA ASP A 60 -18.20 25.02 -10.26
C ASP A 60 -17.41 24.30 -9.15
N LYS A 61 -17.95 24.27 -7.93
CA LYS A 61 -17.31 23.55 -6.80
C LYS A 61 -17.32 22.04 -7.00
N VAL A 62 -18.43 21.47 -7.48
CA VAL A 62 -18.53 20.04 -7.79
C VAL A 62 -17.58 19.69 -8.92
N GLN A 63 -17.46 20.53 -9.94
CA GLN A 63 -16.52 20.33 -11.04
C GLN A 63 -15.07 20.38 -10.55
N LYS A 64 -14.73 21.36 -9.70
CA LYS A 64 -13.40 21.49 -9.10
C LYS A 64 -13.05 20.29 -8.21
N LEU A 65 -13.96 19.87 -7.34
CA LEU A 65 -13.77 18.70 -6.48
C LEU A 65 -13.70 17.40 -7.29
N SER A 66 -14.51 17.27 -8.34
CA SER A 66 -14.47 16.10 -9.23
C SER A 66 -13.15 16.03 -9.99
N PHE A 67 -12.63 17.18 -10.42
CA PHE A 67 -11.31 17.28 -11.02
C PHE A 67 -10.22 16.87 -10.03
N GLU A 68 -10.24 17.37 -8.78
CA GLU A 68 -9.28 16.98 -7.74
C GLU A 68 -9.36 15.50 -7.39
N VAL A 69 -10.57 14.93 -7.30
CA VAL A 69 -10.76 13.49 -7.05
C VAL A 69 -10.23 12.65 -8.20
N ASN A 70 -10.52 13.02 -9.44
CA ASN A 70 -9.98 12.30 -10.60
C ASN A 70 -8.46 12.43 -10.68
N ARG A 71 -7.92 13.61 -10.37
CA ARG A 71 -6.48 13.85 -10.26
C ARG A 71 -5.85 12.96 -9.19
N MET A 72 -6.47 12.84 -8.01
CA MET A 72 -6.01 11.94 -6.94
C MET A 72 -6.13 10.46 -7.32
N LYS A 73 -7.16 10.07 -8.08
CA LYS A 73 -7.31 8.70 -8.59
C LYS A 73 -6.26 8.38 -9.66
N GLU A 74 -5.97 9.30 -10.56
CA GLU A 74 -4.85 9.18 -11.50
C GLU A 74 -3.52 9.06 -10.74
N TYR A 75 -3.29 9.89 -9.72
CA TYR A 75 -2.09 9.79 -8.88
C TYR A 75 -1.96 8.46 -8.14
N ALA A 76 -3.09 7.89 -7.68
CA ALA A 76 -3.11 6.56 -7.08
C ALA A 76 -2.87 5.45 -8.13
N ALA A 77 -3.39 5.60 -9.34
CA ALA A 77 -3.35 4.60 -10.40
C ALA A 77 -2.01 4.52 -11.15
N THR A 78 -1.35 5.66 -11.39
CA THR A 78 -0.06 5.67 -12.10
C THR A 78 1.12 5.36 -11.20
N GLY A 79 0.90 5.36 -9.87
CA GLY A 79 1.97 5.57 -8.92
C GLY A 79 2.52 6.99 -9.10
N LEU A 80 2.71 7.71 -8.01
CA LEU A 80 3.52 8.92 -8.06
C LEU A 80 4.90 8.54 -8.61
N SER A 81 5.23 8.93 -9.84
CA SER A 81 6.64 9.10 -10.15
C SER A 81 7.11 10.19 -9.21
N LEU A 82 7.99 9.83 -8.27
CA LEU A 82 8.65 10.75 -7.34
C LEU A 82 9.13 12.02 -8.08
N GLU A 83 9.55 11.85 -9.33
CA GLU A 83 10.01 12.91 -10.22
C GLU A 83 8.96 13.98 -10.50
N SER A 84 7.68 13.60 -10.66
CA SER A 84 6.59 14.56 -10.89
C SER A 84 6.32 15.42 -9.66
N LEU A 85 6.41 14.82 -8.47
CA LEU A 85 6.26 15.50 -7.19
C LEU A 85 7.45 16.43 -6.93
N ASP A 86 8.66 15.98 -7.23
CA ASP A 86 9.88 16.78 -7.14
C ASP A 86 9.82 17.97 -8.09
N GLN A 87 9.27 17.79 -9.29
CA GLN A 87 9.11 18.87 -10.25
C GLN A 87 8.09 19.90 -9.78
N GLU A 88 6.94 19.48 -9.25
CA GLU A 88 5.94 20.41 -8.70
C GLU A 88 6.46 21.14 -7.46
N THR A 89 7.22 20.45 -6.60
CA THR A 89 7.88 21.06 -5.43
C THR A 89 8.90 22.11 -5.87
N ARG A 90 9.74 21.81 -6.86
CA ARG A 90 10.66 22.77 -7.47
C ARG A 90 9.93 23.99 -8.04
N ASN A 91 8.80 23.79 -8.71
CA ASN A 91 7.99 24.87 -9.24
C ASN A 91 7.46 25.79 -8.13
N ASN A 92 6.93 25.22 -7.04
CA ASN A 92 6.41 25.98 -5.90
C ASN A 92 7.53 26.75 -5.16
N VAL A 93 8.72 26.16 -5.04
CA VAL A 93 9.90 26.82 -4.49
C VAL A 93 10.31 28.02 -5.35
N ASN A 94 10.34 27.85 -6.67
CA ASN A 94 10.67 28.95 -7.59
C ASN A 94 9.63 30.08 -7.51
N GLN A 95 8.33 29.74 -7.44
CA GLN A 95 7.28 30.73 -7.20
C GLN A 95 7.50 31.49 -5.89
N LEU A 96 7.91 30.81 -4.82
CA LEU A 96 8.16 31.44 -3.52
C LEU A 96 9.36 32.39 -3.58
N ARG A 97 10.43 32.00 -4.29
CA ARG A 97 11.59 32.88 -4.53
C ARG A 97 11.18 34.13 -5.31
N THR A 98 10.41 33.99 -6.37
CA THR A 98 9.92 35.13 -7.16
C THR A 98 9.02 36.04 -6.34
N ALA A 99 8.06 35.47 -5.61
CA ALA A 99 7.14 36.20 -4.74
C ALA A 99 7.83 36.96 -3.60
N LEU A 100 8.93 36.41 -3.08
CA LEU A 100 9.73 37.06 -2.05
C LEU A 100 10.62 38.18 -2.60
N ALA A 101 11.02 38.07 -3.88
CA ALA A 101 11.81 39.10 -4.57
C ALA A 101 10.94 40.28 -5.04
N SER A 102 9.65 40.06 -5.29
CA SER A 102 8.70 41.14 -5.56
C SER A 102 8.11 41.70 -4.26
N ASP A 103 8.54 42.92 -3.90
CA ASP A 103 8.00 43.68 -2.74
C ASP A 103 6.49 43.97 -2.83
N THR A 104 5.85 43.67 -3.97
CA THR A 104 4.43 43.87 -4.22
C THR A 104 3.55 42.66 -3.87
N THR A 105 4.12 41.51 -3.51
CA THR A 105 3.31 40.31 -3.24
C THR A 105 2.53 40.44 -1.93
N PRO A 106 1.20 40.26 -1.94
CA PRO A 106 0.42 40.31 -0.71
C PRO A 106 0.84 39.20 0.25
N SER A 107 0.92 39.55 1.54
CA SER A 107 1.36 38.65 2.62
C SER A 107 0.55 37.35 2.73
N VAL A 108 -0.72 37.38 2.30
CA VAL A 108 -1.64 36.24 2.29
C VAL A 108 -1.19 35.18 1.27
N GLU A 109 -0.73 35.59 0.09
CA GLU A 109 -0.25 34.67 -0.95
C GLU A 109 1.05 33.99 -0.52
N LEU A 110 1.99 34.76 0.04
CA LEU A 110 3.21 34.22 0.64
C LEU A 110 2.90 33.21 1.74
N PHE A 111 1.94 33.53 2.61
CA PHE A 111 1.55 32.62 3.69
C PHE A 111 0.93 31.33 3.13
N SER A 112 0.09 31.41 2.09
CA SER A 112 -0.50 30.24 1.43
C SER A 112 0.56 29.36 0.77
N LEU A 113 1.52 29.97 0.09
CA LEU A 113 2.59 29.26 -0.62
C LEU A 113 3.53 28.54 0.35
N VAL A 114 3.89 29.21 1.45
CA VAL A 114 4.62 28.61 2.57
C VAL A 114 3.88 27.43 3.17
N GLY A 115 2.56 27.55 3.39
CA GLY A 115 1.74 26.45 3.90
C GLY A 115 1.74 25.24 2.96
N THR A 116 1.60 25.48 1.66
CA THR A 116 1.62 24.43 0.63
C THR A 116 2.96 23.71 0.60
N LEU A 117 4.07 24.44 0.62
CA LEU A 117 5.41 23.87 0.66
C LEU A 117 5.67 23.08 1.93
N LEU A 118 5.27 23.57 3.10
CA LEU A 118 5.44 22.85 4.36
C LEU A 118 4.66 21.54 4.41
N VAL A 119 3.46 21.49 3.84
CA VAL A 119 2.69 20.24 3.76
C VAL A 119 3.42 19.22 2.87
N ARG A 120 3.99 19.67 1.75
CA ARG A 120 4.67 18.79 0.79
C ARG A 120 6.06 18.35 1.21
N LEU A 121 6.87 19.25 1.75
CA LEU A 121 8.18 18.93 2.32
C LEU A 121 8.05 18.13 3.62
N GLY A 122 6.92 18.28 4.30
CA GLY A 122 6.59 17.60 5.53
C GLY A 122 6.28 16.11 5.37
N SER A 123 6.22 15.43 6.51
CA SER A 123 5.83 14.03 6.61
C SER A 123 4.33 13.77 6.38
N ASN A 124 3.53 14.85 6.39
CA ASN A 124 2.08 14.82 6.20
C ASN A 124 1.63 15.10 4.76
N GLY A 125 2.54 15.13 3.79
CA GLY A 125 2.16 15.11 2.38
C GLY A 125 1.31 13.87 2.09
N VAL A 126 0.18 14.05 1.40
CA VAL A 126 -0.68 12.92 1.01
C VAL A 126 0.14 11.93 0.19
N GLU A 127 0.99 12.46 -0.67
CA GLU A 127 1.86 11.75 -1.59
C GLU A 127 2.89 10.90 -0.84
N ARG A 128 3.58 11.46 0.16
CA ARG A 128 4.54 10.73 0.99
C ARG A 128 3.87 9.64 1.83
N ARG A 129 2.67 9.89 2.38
CA ARG A 129 1.92 8.85 3.10
C ARG A 129 1.52 7.69 2.20
N VAL A 130 1.06 7.98 0.98
CA VAL A 130 0.70 6.95 0.00
C VAL A 130 1.94 6.14 -0.41
N GLY A 131 3.10 6.80 -0.61
CA GLY A 131 4.36 6.11 -0.88
C GLY A 131 4.75 5.15 0.26
N ILE A 132 4.76 5.64 1.50
CA ILE A 132 5.05 4.81 2.68
C ILE A 132 4.05 3.66 2.80
N GLU A 133 2.76 3.90 2.56
CA GLU A 133 1.74 2.85 2.61
C GLU A 133 2.03 1.76 1.58
N LYS A 134 2.28 2.16 0.32
CA LYS A 134 2.61 1.25 -0.77
C LYS A 134 3.86 0.41 -0.45
N ASP A 135 4.93 1.04 0.02
CA ASP A 135 6.18 0.33 0.35
C ASP A 135 5.97 -0.68 1.47
N LEU A 136 5.12 -0.34 2.46
CA LEU A 136 4.79 -1.23 3.57
C LEU A 136 3.79 -2.33 3.19
N GLU A 137 2.86 -2.07 2.27
CA GLU A 137 1.96 -3.07 1.70
C GLU A 137 2.74 -4.15 0.91
N GLN A 138 3.89 -3.79 0.35
CA GLN A 138 4.77 -4.74 -0.35
C GLN A 138 5.65 -5.57 0.61
N LEU A 139 5.83 -5.15 1.87
CA LEU A 139 6.71 -5.88 2.79
C LEU A 139 6.33 -7.35 3.00
N PRO A 140 5.06 -7.73 3.20
CA PRO A 140 4.69 -9.14 3.33
C PRO A 140 5.08 -9.98 2.11
N GLU A 141 4.93 -9.44 0.89
CA GLU A 141 5.32 -10.12 -0.35
C GLU A 141 6.84 -10.25 -0.49
N LEU A 142 7.60 -9.29 0.05
CA LEU A 142 9.06 -9.32 0.05
C LEU A 142 9.64 -10.27 1.11
N PHE A 143 9.01 -10.35 2.29
CA PHE A 143 9.52 -11.18 3.39
C PHE A 143 9.00 -12.60 3.39
N ILE A 144 7.82 -12.85 2.81
CA ILE A 144 7.20 -14.16 2.79
C ILE A 144 7.06 -14.60 1.34
N SER A 145 7.90 -15.56 0.93
CA SER A 145 7.80 -16.14 -0.40
C SER A 145 6.41 -16.74 -0.64
N PRO A 146 5.92 -16.81 -1.89
CA PRO A 146 4.64 -17.44 -2.20
C PRO A 146 4.53 -18.88 -1.68
N VAL A 147 5.66 -19.60 -1.64
CA VAL A 147 5.73 -20.97 -1.08
C VAL A 147 5.49 -20.96 0.42
N ASN A 148 6.11 -20.05 1.17
CA ASN A 148 5.92 -19.94 2.61
C ASN A 148 4.49 -19.51 2.96
N MET A 149 3.90 -18.61 2.16
CA MET A 149 2.48 -18.25 2.29
C MET A 149 1.58 -19.47 2.09
N LEU A 150 1.85 -20.29 1.07
CA LEU A 150 1.11 -21.52 0.83
C LEU A 150 1.26 -22.50 1.98
N LEU A 151 2.47 -22.70 2.52
CA LEU A 151 2.70 -23.56 3.68
C LEU A 151 1.92 -23.09 4.92
N PHE A 152 1.93 -21.78 5.20
CA PHE A 152 1.16 -21.22 6.30
C PHE A 152 -0.35 -21.39 6.13
N TRP A 153 -0.84 -21.26 4.89
CA TRP A 153 -2.25 -21.46 4.55
C TRP A 153 -2.67 -22.93 4.63
N LEU A 154 -1.84 -23.85 4.11
CA LEU A 154 -2.06 -25.29 4.19
C LEU A 154 -2.10 -25.77 5.65
N ASN A 155 -1.14 -25.31 6.46
CA ASN A 155 -1.09 -25.62 7.88
C ASN A 155 -2.34 -25.10 8.63
N GLU A 156 -2.75 -23.86 8.36
CA GLU A 156 -3.95 -23.26 8.96
C GLU A 156 -5.24 -24.02 8.64
N ARG A 157 -5.34 -24.54 7.42
CA ARG A 157 -6.50 -25.28 6.94
C ARG A 157 -6.41 -26.78 7.22
N ARG A 158 -5.31 -27.25 7.82
CA ARG A 158 -5.02 -28.68 8.03
C ARG A 158 -5.13 -29.47 6.71
N ILE A 159 -4.62 -28.89 5.63
CA ILE A 159 -4.56 -29.51 4.31
C ILE A 159 -3.15 -29.99 4.08
N GLY A 160 -3.01 -31.19 3.53
CA GLY A 160 -1.72 -31.68 3.12
C GLY A 160 -1.01 -32.52 4.18
N PRO A 161 0.32 -32.40 4.29
CA PRO A 161 1.13 -33.17 5.25
C PRO A 161 0.87 -32.76 6.71
N PHE A 162 0.02 -31.75 6.92
CA PHE A 162 -0.35 -31.16 8.19
C PHE A 162 -1.72 -31.64 8.71
N SER A 163 -2.22 -32.72 8.10
CA SER A 163 -3.52 -33.32 8.45
C SER A 163 -3.40 -34.54 9.38
N TYR A 164 -2.17 -35.01 9.61
CA TYR A 164 -1.92 -36.23 10.39
C TYR A 164 -2.00 -36.02 11.92
N GLY A 165 -1.91 -34.77 12.39
CA GLY A 165 -1.91 -34.39 13.80
C GLY A 165 -3.32 -34.13 14.37
N SER A 166 -4.03 -35.21 14.69
CA SER A 166 -5.07 -35.28 15.72
C SER A 166 -6.45 -34.62 15.49
N GLU A 167 -7.49 -35.44 15.64
CA GLU A 167 -8.89 -35.09 15.93
C GLU A 167 -9.08 -34.50 17.36
N SER A 168 -8.00 -34.23 18.11
CA SER A 168 -8.03 -33.81 19.53
C SER A 168 -7.33 -32.47 19.83
N GLY A 169 -7.46 -31.46 18.96
CA GLY A 169 -7.10 -30.06 19.22
C GLY A 169 -8.34 -29.16 19.12
N PRO A 170 -8.45 -28.05 19.88
CA PRO A 170 -9.73 -27.47 20.26
C PRO A 170 -10.55 -27.06 19.04
N ALA A 171 -11.78 -27.54 19.01
CA ALA A 171 -12.89 -27.08 18.18
C ALA A 171 -13.27 -25.61 18.48
N SER A 172 -12.31 -24.70 18.42
CA SER A 172 -12.44 -23.27 18.67
C SER A 172 -11.67 -22.47 17.62
N ARG A 173 -11.93 -22.76 16.35
CA ARG A 173 -11.94 -21.72 15.33
C ARG A 173 -13.35 -21.71 14.78
N ALA A 174 -14.11 -20.71 15.21
CA ALA A 174 -15.48 -20.50 14.77
C ALA A 174 -15.54 -20.63 13.23
N PRO A 175 -16.52 -21.37 12.69
CA PRO A 175 -16.70 -21.42 11.24
C PRO A 175 -16.91 -19.98 10.74
N PRO A 176 -16.19 -19.53 9.70
CA PRO A 176 -16.44 -18.22 9.12
C PRO A 176 -17.88 -18.16 8.62
N ASP A 177 -18.51 -16.99 8.77
CA ASP A 177 -19.90 -16.77 8.36
C ASP A 177 -20.16 -17.32 6.94
N PRO A 178 -21.10 -18.28 6.77
CA PRO A 178 -21.32 -19.00 5.51
C PRO A 178 -21.98 -18.15 4.40
N ASP A 179 -22.26 -16.86 4.67
CA ASP A 179 -23.09 -16.01 3.81
C ASP A 179 -22.30 -15.04 2.91
N SER A 180 -20.97 -15.10 2.88
CA SER A 180 -20.17 -14.35 1.90
C SER A 180 -19.72 -15.25 0.73
N GLU A 181 -19.96 -14.81 -0.51
CA GLU A 181 -19.52 -15.52 -1.73
C GLU A 181 -18.00 -15.74 -1.75
N ALA A 182 -17.24 -14.85 -1.08
CA ALA A 182 -15.80 -14.99 -0.90
C ALA A 182 -15.42 -16.18 -0.01
N THR A 183 -16.24 -16.55 0.98
CA THR A 183 -16.00 -17.72 1.84
C THR A 183 -16.23 -19.02 1.05
N LYS A 184 -17.28 -19.07 0.23
CA LYS A 184 -17.64 -20.24 -0.59
C LYS A 184 -16.60 -20.56 -1.67
N ALA A 185 -16.12 -19.55 -2.40
CA ALA A 185 -15.07 -19.73 -3.41
C ALA A 185 -13.74 -20.19 -2.79
N ASN A 186 -13.42 -19.67 -1.60
CA ASN A 186 -12.20 -19.99 -0.87
C ASN A 186 -12.26 -21.41 -0.25
N ASP A 187 -13.45 -21.92 0.05
CA ASP A 187 -13.66 -23.31 0.49
C ASP A 187 -13.58 -24.32 -0.66
N SER A 188 -14.08 -23.96 -1.85
CA SER A 188 -13.92 -24.78 -3.07
C SER A 188 -12.45 -25.00 -3.41
N HIS A 189 -11.65 -23.94 -3.41
CA HIS A 189 -10.22 -24.03 -3.70
C HIS A 189 -9.47 -24.92 -2.68
N ALA A 190 -9.84 -24.83 -1.40
CA ALA A 190 -9.28 -25.70 -0.36
C ALA A 190 -9.63 -27.18 -0.57
N GLN A 191 -10.83 -27.49 -1.06
CA GLN A 191 -11.20 -28.87 -1.40
C GLN A 191 -10.38 -29.40 -2.58
N ASP A 192 -10.19 -28.59 -3.63
CA ASP A 192 -9.39 -28.97 -4.79
C ASP A 192 -7.92 -29.22 -4.41
N VAL A 193 -7.32 -28.32 -3.62
CA VAL A 193 -5.93 -28.50 -3.14
C VAL A 193 -5.81 -29.74 -2.25
N LYS A 194 -6.81 -30.00 -1.39
CA LYS A 194 -6.85 -31.23 -0.56
C LYS A 194 -6.94 -32.48 -1.41
N LYS A 195 -7.69 -32.46 -2.51
CA LYS A 195 -7.75 -33.57 -3.46
C LYS A 195 -6.40 -33.78 -4.16
N ASN A 196 -5.79 -32.72 -4.69
CA ASN A 196 -4.48 -32.79 -5.34
C ASN A 196 -3.39 -33.32 -4.39
N TRP A 197 -3.45 -32.95 -3.11
CA TRP A 197 -2.54 -33.51 -2.13
C TRP A 197 -2.72 -35.01 -1.92
N LYS A 198 -3.96 -35.51 -1.83
CA LYS A 198 -4.21 -36.95 -1.68
C LYS A 198 -3.66 -37.76 -2.85
N GLU A 199 -3.85 -37.25 -4.08
CA GLU A 199 -3.28 -37.87 -5.28
C GLU A 199 -1.74 -37.89 -5.23
N LEU A 200 -1.11 -36.85 -4.68
CA LEU A 200 0.33 -36.79 -4.46
C LEU A 200 0.79 -37.75 -3.34
N GLU A 201 0.04 -37.85 -2.24
CA GLU A 201 0.34 -38.75 -1.13
C GLU A 201 0.32 -40.21 -1.57
N GLU A 202 -0.65 -40.59 -2.40
CA GLU A 202 -0.74 -41.92 -3.03
C GLU A 202 0.43 -42.23 -3.97
N GLN A 203 1.04 -41.21 -4.58
CA GLN A 203 2.23 -41.39 -5.44
C GLN A 203 3.55 -41.44 -4.66
N LEU A 204 3.58 -40.84 -3.47
CA LEU A 204 4.80 -40.70 -2.67
C LEU A 204 5.07 -41.91 -1.77
N ASP A 205 4.09 -42.79 -1.54
CA ASP A 205 4.21 -44.00 -0.69
C ASP A 205 4.93 -43.73 0.64
N LEU A 206 4.51 -42.67 1.34
CA LEU A 206 5.17 -42.18 2.56
C LEU A 206 5.14 -43.23 3.68
N THR A 207 6.31 -43.48 4.29
CA THR A 207 6.44 -44.35 5.47
C THR A 207 5.87 -43.68 6.72
N ASP A 208 5.52 -44.48 7.74
CA ASP A 208 5.04 -43.94 9.02
C ASP A 208 6.07 -43.06 9.72
N GLU A 209 7.36 -43.36 9.57
CA GLU A 209 8.45 -42.53 10.06
C GLU A 209 8.48 -41.16 9.37
N GLN A 210 8.35 -41.14 8.03
CA GLN A 210 8.27 -39.88 7.26
C GLN A 210 7.02 -39.06 7.63
N LYS A 211 5.88 -39.71 7.87
CA LYS A 211 4.66 -39.03 8.35
C LYS A 211 4.87 -38.40 9.73
N THR A 212 5.58 -39.08 10.62
CA THR A 212 5.92 -38.56 11.96
C THR A 212 6.88 -37.38 11.86
N GLN A 213 7.86 -37.42 10.95
CA GLN A 213 8.76 -36.28 10.67
C GLN A 213 8.00 -35.09 10.08
N LEU A 214 7.05 -35.32 9.19
CA LEU A 214 6.18 -34.26 8.64
C LEU A 214 5.34 -33.58 9.72
N GLN A 215 4.87 -34.31 10.73
CA GLN A 215 4.20 -33.74 11.90
C GLN A 215 5.13 -32.84 12.73
N GLN A 216 6.40 -33.21 12.92
CA GLN A 216 7.36 -32.34 13.61
C GLN A 216 7.61 -31.05 12.82
N ILE A 217 7.71 -31.16 11.49
CA ILE A 217 7.84 -29.99 10.60
C ILE A 217 6.60 -29.09 10.68
N GLU A 218 5.40 -29.66 10.86
CA GLU A 218 4.16 -28.89 11.07
C GLU A 218 4.26 -27.93 12.27
N GLU A 219 4.73 -28.44 13.42
CA GLU A 219 4.90 -27.64 14.63
C GLU A 219 5.92 -26.53 14.42
N MET A 220 7.03 -26.83 13.73
CA MET A 220 8.03 -25.83 13.37
C MET A 220 7.45 -24.75 12.45
N ILE A 221 6.67 -25.13 11.43
CA ILE A 221 6.02 -24.19 10.52
C ILE A 221 5.02 -23.29 11.25
N ASP A 222 4.23 -23.83 12.20
CA ASP A 222 3.33 -23.01 13.01
C ASP A 222 4.11 -22.03 13.89
N GLN A 223 5.21 -22.48 14.51
CA GLN A 223 6.06 -21.62 15.33
C GLN A 223 6.68 -20.48 14.50
N GLU A 224 7.25 -20.77 13.33
CA GLU A 224 7.80 -19.77 12.41
C GLU A 224 6.73 -18.81 11.88
N LYS A 225 5.52 -19.30 11.61
CA LYS A 225 4.36 -18.46 11.27
C LYS A 225 4.07 -17.46 12.39
N GLN A 226 3.99 -17.93 13.64
CA GLN A 226 3.69 -17.04 14.77
C GLN A 226 4.80 -16.00 14.98
N GLN A 227 6.07 -16.38 14.82
CA GLN A 227 7.19 -15.45 14.87
C GLN A 227 7.11 -14.42 13.76
N THR A 228 6.86 -14.84 12.52
CA THR A 228 6.71 -13.96 11.35
C THR A 228 5.56 -12.97 11.56
N LEU A 229 4.39 -13.43 12.02
CA LEU A 229 3.26 -12.55 12.34
C LEU A 229 3.58 -11.58 13.47
N SER A 230 4.37 -11.99 14.47
CA SER A 230 4.84 -11.10 15.54
C SER A 230 5.71 -9.98 14.98
N CYS A 231 6.66 -10.30 14.09
CA CYS A 231 7.50 -9.32 13.40
C CYS A 231 6.66 -8.36 12.55
N LEU A 232 5.70 -8.86 11.78
CA LEU A 232 4.80 -8.02 10.98
C LEU A 232 3.99 -7.05 11.86
N ARG A 233 3.42 -7.52 12.98
CA ARG A 233 2.72 -6.66 13.94
C ARG A 233 3.65 -5.61 14.54
N ALA A 234 4.90 -5.96 14.83
CA ALA A 234 5.89 -5.01 15.32
C ALA A 234 6.20 -3.92 14.28
N ILE A 235 6.34 -4.29 13.00
CA ILE A 235 6.51 -3.35 11.88
C ILE A 235 5.30 -2.41 11.78
N GLU A 236 4.07 -2.92 11.84
CA GLU A 236 2.87 -2.08 11.85
C GLU A 236 2.83 -1.11 13.04
N HIS A 237 3.23 -1.58 14.23
CA HIS A 237 3.30 -0.72 15.40
C HIS A 237 4.36 0.38 15.23
N MET A 238 5.54 0.04 14.71
CA MET A 238 6.59 1.01 14.39
C MET A 238 6.12 2.03 13.35
N LYS A 239 5.41 1.60 12.30
CA LYS A 239 4.79 2.48 11.31
C LYS A 239 3.88 3.52 11.97
N ARG A 240 2.96 3.08 12.84
CA ARG A 240 2.04 3.98 13.57
C ARG A 240 2.82 4.95 14.45
N ALA A 241 3.80 4.45 15.20
CA ALA A 241 4.63 5.26 16.08
C ALA A 241 5.42 6.33 15.30
N LEU A 242 6.09 5.95 14.22
CA LEU A 242 6.83 6.87 13.34
C LEU A 242 5.90 7.92 12.75
N SER A 243 4.70 7.53 12.28
CA SER A 243 3.70 8.47 11.75
C SER A 243 3.29 9.53 12.78
N ILE A 244 3.06 9.13 14.03
CA ILE A 244 2.74 10.07 15.13
C ILE A 244 3.90 11.03 15.40
N ARG A 245 5.13 10.53 15.41
CA ARG A 245 6.33 11.36 15.64
C ARG A 245 6.58 12.33 14.49
N ALA A 246 6.44 11.85 13.27
CA ALA A 246 6.46 12.65 12.04
C ALA A 246 5.43 13.79 12.10
N TYR A 247 4.18 13.48 12.46
CA TYR A 247 3.13 14.48 12.63
C TYR A 247 3.47 15.51 13.73
N SER A 248 4.01 15.05 14.85
CA SER A 248 4.44 15.94 15.94
C SER A 248 5.55 16.89 15.49
N MET A 249 6.52 16.39 14.71
CA MET A 249 7.59 17.21 14.15
C MET A 249 7.03 18.26 13.18
N GLN A 250 6.10 17.87 12.31
CA GLN A 250 5.41 18.80 11.41
C GLN A 250 4.71 19.92 12.19
N LYS A 251 4.02 19.59 13.29
CA LYS A 251 3.41 20.60 14.16
C LYS A 251 4.42 21.58 14.74
N CYS A 252 5.62 21.13 15.11
CA CYS A 252 6.69 22.03 15.57
C CYS A 252 7.07 23.04 14.47
N VAL A 253 7.19 22.59 13.22
CA VAL A 253 7.50 23.45 12.08
C VAL A 253 6.34 24.40 11.77
N GLU A 254 5.09 23.94 11.86
CA GLU A 254 3.90 24.78 11.70
C GLU A 254 3.78 25.85 12.79
N ASN A 255 4.10 25.49 14.04
CA ASN A 255 4.16 26.44 15.15
C ASN A 255 5.27 27.48 14.92
N LEU A 256 6.45 27.05 14.46
CA LEU A 256 7.54 27.95 14.07
C LEU A 256 7.07 28.94 13.00
N ARG A 257 6.41 28.45 11.94
CA ARG A 257 5.81 29.31 10.90
C ARG A 257 4.81 30.30 11.49
N GLY A 258 3.97 29.87 12.44
CA GLY A 258 2.96 30.73 13.09
C GLY A 258 3.55 31.88 13.92
N MET A 259 4.80 31.73 14.41
CA MET A 259 5.52 32.77 15.15
C MET A 259 6.22 33.80 14.24
N LEU A 260 6.38 33.50 12.96
CA LEU A 260 7.14 34.31 12.02
C LEU A 260 6.21 35.15 11.14
N SER A 261 6.67 36.33 10.71
CA SER A 261 6.00 37.04 9.62
C SER A 261 6.03 36.21 8.33
N PRO A 262 5.07 36.39 7.39
CA PRO A 262 5.03 35.60 6.16
C PRO A 262 6.34 35.63 5.36
N ALA A 263 7.02 36.79 5.32
CA ALA A 263 8.32 36.92 4.66
C ALA A 263 9.45 36.19 5.41
N GLN A 264 9.45 36.21 6.74
CA GLN A 264 10.41 35.44 7.55
C GLN A 264 10.18 33.93 7.39
N ALA A 265 8.92 33.48 7.44
CA ALA A 265 8.55 32.08 7.24
C ALA A 265 8.97 31.59 5.84
N ALA A 266 8.77 32.41 4.80
CA ALA A 266 9.22 32.12 3.44
C ALA A 266 10.74 31.93 3.37
N ARG A 267 11.53 32.82 3.99
CA ARG A 267 13.00 32.68 4.05
C ARG A 267 13.44 31.40 4.75
N VAL A 268 12.81 31.07 5.88
CA VAL A 268 13.13 29.84 6.63
C VAL A 268 12.81 28.59 5.81
N VAL A 269 11.65 28.54 5.15
CA VAL A 269 11.28 27.39 4.31
C VAL A 269 12.21 27.24 3.11
N LEU A 270 12.59 28.34 2.45
CA LEU A 270 13.57 28.30 1.36
C LEU A 270 14.93 27.80 1.87
N TRP A 271 15.39 28.30 3.01
CA TRP A 271 16.65 27.84 3.61
C TRP A 271 16.59 26.34 3.93
N LEU A 272 15.52 25.85 4.58
CA LEU A 272 15.33 24.42 4.87
C LEU A 272 15.35 23.57 3.59
N TYR A 273 14.69 24.04 2.53
CA TYR A 273 14.68 23.36 1.23
C TYR A 273 16.08 23.29 0.60
N ASP A 274 16.83 24.39 0.66
CA ASP A 274 18.18 24.47 0.08
C ASP A 274 19.14 23.53 0.84
N GLN A 275 19.05 23.48 2.17
CA GLN A 275 19.83 22.54 2.98
C GLN A 275 19.43 21.08 2.68
N ALA A 276 18.14 20.78 2.60
CA ALA A 276 17.67 19.43 2.28
C ALA A 276 18.03 18.97 0.84
N SER A 277 18.35 19.91 -0.05
CA SER A 277 18.76 19.61 -1.43
C SER A 277 20.28 19.33 -1.55
N ALA A 278 21.07 19.63 -0.52
CA ALA A 278 22.50 19.34 -0.48
C ALA A 278 22.72 17.86 -0.12
N LYS A 279 22.86 17.01 -1.15
CA LYS A 279 22.94 15.54 -0.99
C LYS A 279 24.03 15.10 -0.02
N ASP A 280 25.23 15.65 -0.13
CA ASP A 280 26.38 15.23 0.70
C ASP A 280 26.15 15.52 2.19
N GLU A 281 25.56 16.68 2.51
CA GLU A 281 25.22 17.05 3.90
C GLU A 281 24.07 16.20 4.43
N MET A 282 23.05 15.93 3.61
CA MET A 282 21.93 15.08 4.00
C MET A 282 22.34 13.63 4.23
N GLU A 283 23.23 13.08 3.40
CA GLU A 283 23.78 11.72 3.61
C GLU A 283 24.57 11.65 4.92
N GLN A 284 25.36 12.67 5.25
CA GLN A 284 26.07 12.73 6.53
C GLN A 284 25.09 12.83 7.71
N ILE A 285 24.07 13.70 7.62
CA ILE A 285 23.03 13.83 8.64
C ILE A 285 22.26 12.51 8.82
N GLU A 286 21.96 11.79 7.74
CA GLU A 286 21.33 10.47 7.80
C GLU A 286 22.22 9.45 8.50
N GLN A 287 23.53 9.45 8.23
CA GLN A 287 24.48 8.57 8.91
C GLN A 287 24.57 8.87 10.41
N GLU A 288 24.54 10.14 10.82
CA GLU A 288 24.58 10.55 12.22
C GLU A 288 23.28 10.23 12.97
N LEU A 289 22.13 10.42 12.32
CA LEU A 289 20.81 10.20 12.92
C LEU A 289 20.39 8.73 12.91
N PHE A 290 20.83 7.96 11.90
CA PHE A 290 20.44 6.57 11.69
C PHE A 290 21.64 5.64 11.43
N PRO A 291 22.59 5.55 12.36
CA PRO A 291 23.84 4.80 12.16
C PRO A 291 23.63 3.30 11.92
N GLY A 292 22.51 2.73 12.39
CA GLY A 292 22.17 1.31 12.18
C GLY A 292 21.61 0.99 10.79
N VAL A 293 21.01 1.96 10.09
CA VAL A 293 20.39 1.74 8.77
C VAL A 293 21.46 1.73 7.67
N THR A 294 22.48 2.59 7.80
CA THR A 294 23.57 2.72 6.84
C THR A 294 24.56 1.55 6.92
N MET A 295 24.83 1.03 8.12
CA MET A 295 25.63 -0.18 8.33
C MET A 295 24.94 -1.47 7.81
N ALA A 296 23.61 -1.56 7.92
CA ALA A 296 22.87 -2.66 7.33
C ALA A 296 22.86 -2.61 5.79
N SER A 297 22.83 -1.41 5.20
CA SER A 297 22.91 -1.22 3.74
C SER A 297 24.28 -1.65 3.18
N SER A 298 25.38 -1.30 3.84
CA SER A 298 26.73 -1.73 3.44
C SER A 298 26.94 -3.23 3.64
N ALA A 299 26.43 -3.80 4.74
CA ALA A 299 26.45 -5.24 4.97
C ALA A 299 25.63 -6.02 3.92
N ASN A 300 24.43 -5.55 3.58
CA ASN A 300 23.60 -6.17 2.54
C ASN A 300 24.26 -6.10 1.15
N SER A 301 24.94 -5.00 0.82
CA SER A 301 25.71 -4.88 -0.42
C SER A 301 26.88 -5.88 -0.46
N ALA A 302 27.58 -6.07 0.66
CA ALA A 302 28.63 -7.08 0.78
C ALA A 302 28.07 -8.51 0.66
N THR A 303 26.92 -8.79 1.27
CA THR A 303 26.24 -10.09 1.15
C THR A 303 25.78 -10.35 -0.28
N GLN A 304 25.20 -9.36 -0.97
CA GLN A 304 24.82 -9.49 -2.38
C GLN A 304 26.02 -9.74 -3.30
N GLN A 305 27.15 -9.06 -3.07
CA GLN A 305 28.39 -9.32 -3.80
C GLN A 305 28.93 -10.73 -3.53
N SER A 306 28.81 -11.22 -2.30
CA SER A 306 29.19 -12.60 -1.94
C SER A 306 28.31 -13.63 -2.66
N ILE A 307 26.99 -13.45 -2.64
CA ILE A 307 26.04 -14.33 -3.33
C ILE A 307 26.31 -14.33 -4.83
N HIS A 308 26.55 -13.17 -5.43
CA HIS A 308 26.85 -13.08 -6.86
C HIS A 308 28.17 -13.79 -7.20
N ARG A 309 29.19 -13.64 -6.36
CA ARG A 309 30.47 -14.36 -6.51
C ARG A 309 30.29 -15.87 -6.42
N GLU A 310 29.48 -16.35 -5.49
CA GLU A 310 29.18 -17.76 -5.30
C GLU A 310 28.41 -18.35 -6.49
N GLN A 311 27.38 -17.66 -6.98
CA GLN A 311 26.66 -18.04 -8.21
C GLN A 311 27.57 -18.09 -9.44
N THR A 312 28.54 -17.17 -9.52
CA THR A 312 29.54 -17.14 -10.59
C THR A 312 30.49 -18.33 -10.51
N MET A 313 30.94 -18.69 -9.29
CA MET A 313 31.77 -19.88 -9.09
C MET A 313 31.01 -21.18 -9.35
N GLN A 314 29.73 -21.25 -8.98
CA GLN A 314 28.87 -22.39 -9.26
C GLN A 314 28.70 -22.59 -10.77
N SER A 315 28.41 -21.51 -11.50
CA SER A 315 28.31 -21.54 -12.97
C SER A 315 29.63 -21.93 -13.63
N ALA A 316 30.78 -21.47 -13.10
CA ALA A 316 32.09 -21.88 -13.59
C ALA A 316 32.37 -23.37 -13.33
N ARG A 317 31.95 -23.89 -12.17
CA ARG A 317 32.07 -25.30 -11.80
C ARG A 317 31.20 -26.19 -12.70
N ASP A 318 29.96 -25.79 -12.95
CA ASP A 318 29.04 -26.53 -13.81
C ASP A 318 29.53 -26.54 -15.28
N ASN A 319 30.11 -25.42 -15.75
CA ASN A 319 30.76 -25.37 -17.06
C ASN A 319 31.97 -26.32 -17.14
N MET A 320 32.82 -26.40 -16.11
CA MET A 320 33.94 -27.34 -16.10
C MET A 320 33.50 -28.80 -16.04
N LEU A 321 32.41 -29.11 -15.32
CA LEU A 321 31.84 -30.44 -15.30
C LEU A 321 31.28 -30.84 -16.67
N SER A 322 30.64 -29.91 -17.40
CA SER A 322 30.14 -30.17 -18.75
C SER A 322 31.24 -30.39 -19.80
N MET A 323 32.44 -29.79 -19.59
CA MET A 323 33.58 -29.99 -20.48
C MET A 323 34.28 -31.33 -20.27
N ASN A 324 34.17 -31.93 -19.07
CA ASN A 324 34.76 -33.23 -18.77
C ASN A 324 33.94 -34.43 -19.29
N ASP A 325 32.65 -34.22 -19.60
CA ASP A 325 31.79 -35.25 -20.19
C ASP A 325 31.91 -35.35 -21.73
N SER A 326 32.76 -34.53 -22.35
CA SER A 326 32.95 -34.50 -23.82
C SER A 326 34.11 -35.36 -24.35
N ASP A 327 34.97 -35.91 -23.48
CA ASP A 327 36.04 -36.83 -23.89
C ASP A 327 35.60 -38.29 -23.68
N SER A 328 34.66 -38.74 -24.52
CA SER A 328 34.55 -40.17 -24.82
C SER A 328 35.70 -40.56 -25.77
N PRO A 329 36.55 -41.54 -25.42
CA PRO A 329 37.63 -41.97 -26.30
C PRO A 329 37.05 -42.67 -27.53
N PRO A 330 37.67 -42.50 -28.73
CA PRO A 330 37.30 -43.31 -29.88
C PRO A 330 37.71 -44.76 -29.60
N GLY A 331 36.75 -45.67 -29.73
CA GLY A 331 37.02 -47.10 -29.60
C GLY A 331 37.76 -47.63 -30.83
N GLU A 332 38.82 -48.39 -30.59
CA GLU A 332 39.43 -49.39 -31.49
C GLU A 332 40.43 -50.16 -30.62
N GLU A 333 40.10 -51.38 -30.21
CA GLU A 333 40.44 -52.67 -30.84
C GLU A 333 41.51 -53.38 -30.02
N LEU A 334 41.20 -54.64 -29.71
CA LEU A 334 41.98 -55.58 -28.92
C LEU A 334 43.27 -55.95 -29.64
N GLU A 335 44.41 -55.94 -28.94
CA GLU A 335 45.39 -57.02 -29.07
C GLU A 335 46.00 -57.37 -27.70
N GLU A 336 46.04 -58.68 -27.46
CA GLU A 336 46.62 -59.37 -26.32
C GLU A 336 48.16 -59.22 -26.35
N GLU A 337 48.81 -59.09 -25.18
CA GLU A 337 49.91 -59.98 -24.81
C GLU A 337 50.34 -59.79 -23.33
N SER A 338 50.17 -60.89 -22.59
CA SER A 338 51.00 -61.44 -21.52
C SER A 338 52.19 -60.63 -20.95
N GLY A 339 52.29 -60.61 -19.61
CA GLY A 339 53.61 -60.60 -18.96
C GLY A 339 53.69 -60.20 -17.48
N SER A 340 53.54 -61.19 -16.59
CA SER A 340 54.40 -61.44 -15.41
C SER A 340 54.51 -60.42 -14.25
N SER A 341 54.06 -60.91 -13.07
CA SER A 341 54.70 -60.86 -11.73
C SER A 341 55.12 -59.51 -11.11
N HIS A 342 54.62 -59.18 -9.92
CA HIS A 342 55.21 -59.57 -8.63
C HIS A 342 54.39 -59.02 -7.45
N SER A 343 54.47 -59.73 -6.33
CA SER A 343 53.84 -59.58 -5.02
C SER A 343 54.19 -58.31 -4.19
N ASP A 344 53.30 -58.00 -3.23
CA ASP A 344 53.54 -57.77 -1.78
C ASP A 344 52.48 -56.77 -1.24
N VAL A 345 51.48 -57.14 -0.43
CA VAL A 345 51.48 -57.47 1.02
C VAL A 345 52.04 -56.37 1.94
N ALA A 346 51.13 -55.59 2.55
CA ALA A 346 51.07 -55.22 3.98
C ALA A 346 49.87 -54.25 4.18
N GLN A 347 48.78 -54.56 4.88
CA GLN A 347 48.52 -54.73 6.33
C GLN A 347 48.64 -53.46 7.21
N PHE A 348 47.52 -53.16 7.89
CA PHE A 348 47.29 -52.29 9.08
C PHE A 348 47.43 -50.76 8.91
N GLY A 349 46.60 -49.91 9.53
CA GLY A 349 45.58 -50.16 10.53
C GLY A 349 44.77 -48.90 10.87
N THR A 350 43.67 -49.13 11.59
CA THR A 350 42.80 -48.19 12.26
C THR A 350 43.51 -47.39 13.35
N PHE A 351 43.18 -46.10 13.48
CA PHE A 351 42.64 -45.49 14.71
C PHE A 351 41.75 -44.30 14.35
#